data_AF-E3N9D6-F1
#
_entry.id   AF-E3N9D6-F1
#
_cell.length_a   1.000
_cell.length_b   1.000
_cell.length_c   1.000
_cell.angle_alpha   90.00
_cell.angle_beta   90.00
_cell.angle_gamma   90.00
#
_symmetry.space_group_name_H-M   'P 1'
#
loop_
_entity.id
_entity.type
_entity.pdbx_description
1 polymer ?
#
loop_
_entity_poly.entity_id
_entity_poly.type
_entity_poly.pdbx_seq_one_letter_code
_entity_poly.pdbx_strand_id
1 'polypeptide(L)'
;MAPPSPHRSSILKLFKAGVVPVDIIKRLGVPSRTVYDSISRFKKLGTFLDRRGRGRKATVVTPDRIKAVKERIRRNAHRSIRKMAEADLQNIGPARLGPSARPGPARPGPVEKVAGPARAGPARVDGPSRAGTKFCKSA
;
A
#
# COMPACT_ATOMS: atom_id res chain seq x y z
N MET A 1 -13.72 -11.67 -5.07
CA MET A 1 -12.58 -12.12 -5.90
C MET A 1 -12.63 -11.33 -7.19
N ALA A 2 -11.60 -10.54 -7.52
CA ALA A 2 -11.53 -9.92 -8.84
C ALA A 2 -11.30 -11.04 -9.87
N PRO A 3 -12.05 -11.06 -10.99
CA PRO A 3 -11.81 -12.03 -12.04
C PRO A 3 -10.37 -11.88 -12.54
N PRO A 4 -9.67 -12.98 -12.87
CA PRO A 4 -8.35 -12.89 -13.49
C PRO A 4 -8.46 -12.02 -14.75
N SER A 5 -7.41 -11.24 -15.03
CA SER A 5 -7.46 -10.33 -16.18
C SER A 5 -7.83 -11.09 -17.45
N PRO A 6 -8.81 -10.60 -18.24
CA PRO A 6 -9.40 -11.34 -19.36
C PRO A 6 -8.36 -11.74 -20.40
N HIS A 7 -7.29 -10.97 -20.55
CA HIS A 7 -6.20 -11.24 -21.50
C HIS A 7 -5.21 -12.31 -21.05
N ARG A 8 -5.09 -12.60 -19.75
CA ARG A 8 -4.04 -13.52 -19.25
C ARG A 8 -4.26 -14.97 -19.70
N SER A 9 -5.50 -15.44 -19.68
CA SER A 9 -5.85 -16.78 -20.14
C SER A 9 -5.48 -16.97 -21.62
N SER A 10 -5.80 -15.98 -22.45
CA SER A 10 -5.45 -15.96 -23.88
C SER A 10 -3.94 -15.93 -24.11
N ILE A 11 -3.19 -15.11 -23.38
CA ILE A 11 -1.71 -15.07 -23.44
C ILE A 11 -1.11 -16.45 -23.13
N LEU A 12 -1.58 -17.10 -22.07
CA LEU A 12 -1.03 -18.40 -21.66
C LEU A 12 -1.43 -19.55 -22.59
N LYS A 13 -2.62 -19.50 -23.19
CA LYS A 13 -3.02 -20.45 -24.23
C LYS A 13 -2.10 -20.35 -25.45
N LEU A 14 -1.83 -19.13 -25.94
CA LEU A 14 -0.93 -18.90 -27.07
C LEU A 14 0.52 -19.27 -26.74
N PHE A 15 0.97 -19.00 -25.52
CA PHE A 15 2.29 -19.41 -25.06
C PHE A 15 2.43 -20.95 -24.99
N LYS A 16 1.39 -21.66 -24.52
CA LYS A 16 1.37 -23.14 -24.51
C LYS A 16 1.33 -23.73 -25.92
N ALA A 17 0.73 -23.01 -26.89
CA ALA A 17 0.76 -23.36 -28.31
C ALA A 17 2.11 -23.06 -28.99
N GLY A 18 3.11 -22.55 -28.27
CA GLY A 18 4.45 -22.29 -28.79
C GLY A 18 4.61 -20.97 -29.55
N VAL A 19 3.62 -20.08 -29.50
CA VAL A 19 3.69 -18.77 -30.16
C VAL A 19 4.70 -17.87 -29.46
N VAL A 20 5.54 -17.19 -30.23
CA VAL A 20 6.57 -16.28 -29.73
C VAL A 20 5.90 -15.09 -29.00
N PRO A 21 6.42 -14.62 -27.84
CA PRO A 21 5.82 -13.52 -27.08
C PRO A 21 5.60 -12.24 -27.87
N VAL A 22 6.48 -11.95 -28.84
CA VAL A 22 6.38 -10.80 -29.74
C VAL A 22 5.11 -10.87 -30.60
N ASP A 23 4.77 -12.05 -31.09
CA ASP A 23 3.56 -12.26 -31.91
C ASP A 23 2.29 -12.24 -31.05
N ILE A 24 2.39 -12.66 -29.78
CA ILE A 24 1.30 -12.56 -28.81
C ILE A 24 0.94 -11.09 -28.56
N ILE A 25 1.94 -10.22 -28.44
CA ILE A 25 1.75 -8.76 -28.28
C ILE A 25 1.00 -8.20 -29.48
N LYS A 26 1.43 -8.53 -30.70
CA LYS A 26 0.80 -8.05 -31.94
C LYS A 26 -0.64 -8.56 -32.10
N ARG A 27 -0.90 -9.84 -31.78
CA ARG A 27 -2.22 -10.46 -31.94
C ARG A 27 -3.24 -9.98 -30.92
N LEU A 28 -2.83 -9.74 -29.68
CA LEU A 28 -3.74 -9.37 -28.60
C LEU A 28 -3.78 -7.86 -28.30
N GLY A 29 -2.85 -7.07 -28.84
CA GLY A 29 -2.75 -5.64 -28.55
C GLY A 29 -2.41 -5.32 -27.09
N VAL A 30 -1.80 -6.27 -26.37
CA VAL A 30 -1.50 -6.15 -24.94
C VAL A 30 -0.08 -5.61 -24.73
N PRO A 31 0.16 -4.71 -23.75
CA PRO A 31 1.50 -4.23 -23.45
C PRO A 31 2.50 -5.37 -23.20
N SER A 32 3.72 -5.21 -23.72
CA SER A 32 4.81 -6.18 -23.60
C SER A 32 5.04 -6.62 -22.15
N ARG A 33 5.06 -5.67 -21.22
CA ARG A 33 5.21 -5.91 -19.79
C ARG A 33 4.21 -6.94 -19.26
N THR A 34 2.94 -6.83 -19.64
CA THR A 34 1.88 -7.74 -19.20
C THR A 34 2.07 -9.16 -19.73
N VAL A 35 2.56 -9.30 -20.97
CA VAL A 35 2.86 -10.60 -21.59
C VAL A 35 4.03 -11.26 -20.88
N TYR A 36 5.16 -10.56 -20.72
CA TYR A 36 6.34 -11.09 -20.04
C TYR A 36 6.09 -11.36 -18.55
N ASP A 37 5.33 -10.51 -17.85
CA ASP A 37 4.94 -10.75 -16.46
C ASP A 37 4.05 -11.98 -16.32
N SER A 38 3.16 -12.22 -17.28
CA SER A 38 2.28 -13.39 -17.28
C SER A 38 3.05 -14.68 -17.55
N ILE A 39 3.98 -14.67 -18.51
CA ILE A 39 4.85 -15.82 -18.82
C ILE A 39 5.80 -16.11 -17.66
N SER A 40 6.47 -15.09 -17.12
CA SER A 40 7.37 -15.23 -15.97
C SER A 40 6.64 -15.77 -14.74
N ARG A 41 5.40 -15.34 -14.52
CA ARG A 41 4.55 -15.89 -13.46
C ARG A 41 4.17 -17.36 -13.71
N PHE A 42 3.82 -17.70 -14.94
CA PHE A 42 3.49 -19.08 -15.31
C PHE A 42 4.69 -20.02 -15.08
N LYS A 43 5.90 -19.60 -15.45
CA LYS A 43 7.13 -20.37 -15.16
C LYS A 43 7.39 -20.59 -13.67
N LYS A 44 7.01 -19.64 -12.80
CA LYS A 44 7.21 -19.72 -11.34
C LYS A 44 6.16 -20.56 -10.61
N LEU A 45 4.89 -20.45 -11.01
CA LEU A 45 3.76 -21.06 -10.28
C LEU A 45 3.20 -22.31 -10.96
N GLY A 46 3.47 -22.51 -12.26
CA GLY A 46 2.89 -23.59 -13.07
C GLY A 46 1.38 -23.50 -13.29
N THR A 47 0.72 -22.45 -12.79
CA THR A 47 -0.74 -22.32 -12.80
C THR A 47 -1.21 -21.14 -13.64
N PHE A 48 -2.38 -21.31 -14.26
CA PHE A 48 -3.06 -20.26 -15.03
C PHE A 48 -3.76 -19.23 -14.11
N LEU A 49 -3.96 -19.57 -12.84
CA LEU A 49 -4.62 -18.72 -11.83
C LEU A 49 -3.69 -17.63 -11.30
N ASP A 50 -4.27 -16.54 -10.79
CA ASP A 50 -3.49 -15.48 -10.14
C ASP A 50 -2.94 -15.93 -8.78
N ARG A 51 -1.94 -15.20 -8.27
CA ARG A 51 -1.32 -15.50 -6.98
C ARG A 51 -2.40 -15.58 -5.90
N ARG A 52 -2.57 -16.77 -5.34
CA ARG A 52 -3.40 -16.96 -4.15
C ARG A 52 -2.75 -16.22 -2.98
N GLY A 53 -3.56 -15.54 -2.17
CA GLY A 53 -3.08 -14.80 -1.00
C GLY A 53 -2.68 -13.34 -1.25
N ARG A 54 -3.17 -12.70 -2.32
CA ARG A 54 -3.15 -11.22 -2.36
C ARG A 54 -4.08 -10.69 -1.26
N GLY A 55 -3.51 -10.04 -0.26
CA GLY A 55 -4.26 -9.41 0.83
C GLY A 55 -3.49 -9.42 2.15
N ARG A 56 -4.05 -8.74 3.15
CA ARG A 56 -3.53 -8.78 4.51
C ARG A 56 -3.75 -10.18 5.09
N LYS A 57 -2.70 -10.79 5.64
CA LYS A 57 -2.83 -12.04 6.39
C LYS A 57 -3.80 -11.82 7.55
N ALA A 58 -4.70 -12.76 7.78
CA ALA A 58 -5.62 -12.69 8.90
C ALA A 58 -4.81 -12.72 10.21
N THR A 59 -4.90 -11.63 10.99
CA THR A 59 -4.17 -11.49 12.26
C THR A 59 -4.79 -12.30 13.40
N VAL A 60 -6.09 -12.58 13.30
CA VAL A 60 -6.87 -13.31 14.31
C VAL A 60 -6.74 -14.83 14.13
N VAL A 61 -6.57 -15.30 12.90
CA VAL A 61 -6.59 -16.72 12.52
C VAL A 61 -5.17 -17.28 12.47
N THR A 62 -4.38 -17.01 13.51
CA THR A 62 -3.07 -17.67 13.67
C THR A 62 -3.27 -19.02 14.38
N PRO A 63 -2.49 -20.06 14.05
CA PRO A 63 -2.65 -21.39 14.64
C PRO A 63 -2.54 -21.35 16.18
N ASP A 64 -1.67 -20.49 16.71
CA ASP A 64 -1.49 -20.33 18.16
C ASP A 64 -2.72 -19.73 18.83
N ARG A 65 -3.35 -18.72 18.22
CA ARG A 65 -4.59 -18.13 18.72
C ARG A 65 -5.74 -19.12 18.66
N ILE A 66 -5.85 -19.88 17.58
CA ILE A 66 -6.85 -20.94 17.45
C ILE A 66 -6.66 -22.00 18.54
N LYS A 67 -5.42 -22.43 18.78
CA LYS A 67 -5.08 -23.40 19.83
C LYS A 67 -5.44 -22.87 21.22
N ALA A 68 -5.11 -21.62 21.52
CA ALA A 68 -5.43 -20.99 22.80
C ALA A 68 -6.95 -20.89 23.04
N VAL A 69 -7.71 -20.46 22.03
CA VAL A 69 -9.19 -20.38 22.12
C VAL A 69 -9.80 -21.77 22.29
N LYS A 70 -9.35 -22.76 21.51
CA LYS A 70 -9.82 -24.15 21.63
C LYS A 70 -9.58 -24.72 23.02
N GLU A 71 -8.38 -24.53 23.58
CA GLU A 71 -8.06 -25.00 24.92
C GLU A 71 -8.88 -24.29 26.00
N ARG A 72 -9.18 -23.01 25.84
CA ARG A 72 -10.04 -22.31 26.80
C ARG A 72 -11.47 -22.82 26.79
N ILE A 73 -12.04 -23.07 25.61
CA ILE A 73 -13.38 -23.67 25.46
C ILE A 73 -13.38 -25.06 26.10
N ARG A 74 -12.35 -25.88 25.86
CA ARG A 74 -12.22 -27.20 26.47
C ARG A 74 -12.19 -27.14 28.00
N ARG A 75 -11.43 -26.21 28.59
CA ARG A 75 -11.31 -26.05 30.04
C ARG A 75 -12.59 -25.50 30.69
N ASN A 76 -13.36 -24.69 29.96
CA ASN A 76 -14.54 -24.00 30.47
C ASN A 76 -15.76 -24.23 29.58
N ALA A 77 -16.12 -25.50 29.35
CA ALA A 77 -17.19 -25.87 28.41
C ALA A 77 -18.57 -25.28 28.76
N HIS A 78 -18.83 -25.01 30.04
CA HIS A 78 -20.09 -24.41 30.52
C HIS A 78 -20.14 -22.88 30.41
N ARG A 79 -19.02 -22.21 30.11
CA ARG A 79 -19.00 -20.75 29.95
C ARG A 79 -19.34 -20.35 28.53
N SER A 80 -20.14 -19.29 28.40
CA SER A 80 -20.45 -18.72 27.09
C SER A 80 -19.22 -18.04 26.48
N ILE A 81 -19.10 -18.12 25.15
CA ILE A 81 -17.98 -17.54 24.38
C ILE A 81 -17.87 -16.03 24.62
N ARG A 82 -19.00 -15.33 24.74
CA ARG A 82 -19.04 -13.87 24.97
C ARG A 82 -18.36 -13.49 26.29
N LYS A 83 -18.65 -14.24 27.37
CA LYS A 83 -18.02 -14.02 28.69
C LYS A 83 -16.54 -14.39 28.70
N MET A 84 -16.14 -15.40 27.91
CA MET A 84 -14.72 -15.73 27.73
C MET A 84 -13.97 -14.63 26.98
N ALA A 85 -14.59 -14.03 25.95
CA ALA A 85 -14.00 -12.93 25.19
C ALA A 85 -13.89 -11.63 26.00
N GLU A 86 -14.85 -11.32 26.87
CA GLU A 86 -14.77 -10.18 27.81
C GLU A 86 -13.57 -10.32 28.75
N ALA A 87 -13.31 -11.52 29.28
CA ALA A 87 -12.14 -11.80 30.10
C ALA A 87 -10.81 -11.72 29.32
N ASP A 88 -10.84 -11.97 28.01
CA ASP A 88 -9.67 -11.79 27.14
C ASP A 88 -9.35 -10.31 26.90
N LEU A 89 -10.37 -9.49 26.65
CA LEU A 89 -10.20 -8.05 26.44
C LEU A 89 -9.61 -7.37 27.68
N GLN A 90 -9.89 -7.88 28.88
CA GLN A 90 -9.32 -7.40 30.14
C GLN A 90 -7.86 -7.84 30.37
N ASN A 91 -7.40 -8.90 29.69
CA ASN A 91 -6.01 -9.38 29.75
C ASN A 91 -5.15 -8.90 28.57
N ILE A 92 -5.73 -8.17 27.61
CA ILE A 92 -4.96 -7.33 26.70
C ILE A 92 -4.57 -6.08 27.49
N GLY A 93 -3.58 -6.23 28.37
CA GLY A 93 -2.86 -5.06 28.87
C GLY A 93 -2.40 -4.22 27.67
N PRO A 94 -2.36 -2.87 27.79
CA PRO A 94 -1.86 -2.06 26.71
C PRO A 94 -0.50 -2.60 26.34
N ALA A 95 -0.31 -2.89 25.04
CA ALA A 95 0.98 -3.21 24.49
C ALA A 95 1.99 -2.27 25.14
N ARG A 96 2.98 -2.85 25.84
CA ARG A 96 4.07 -2.12 26.49
C ARG A 96 4.48 -0.99 25.56
N LEU A 97 4.08 0.23 25.89
CA LEU A 97 4.57 1.42 25.21
C LEU A 97 6.08 1.34 25.41
N GLY A 98 6.81 1.10 24.33
CA GLY A 98 8.26 1.28 24.35
C GLY A 98 8.56 2.71 24.85
N PRO A 99 9.73 2.96 25.47
CA PRO A 99 10.07 4.28 25.96
C PRO A 99 10.24 5.21 24.75
N SER A 100 9.17 5.85 24.32
CA SER A 100 9.19 6.81 23.23
C SER A 100 8.28 7.98 23.59
N ALA A 101 8.84 9.17 23.46
CA ALA A 101 8.28 10.48 23.74
C ALA A 101 8.07 10.81 25.23
N ARG A 102 9.15 11.32 25.86
CA ARG A 102 8.98 12.40 26.84
C ARG A 102 8.14 13.51 26.18
N PRO A 103 7.10 14.07 26.81
CA PRO A 103 6.44 15.24 26.28
C PRO A 103 7.49 16.36 26.17
N GLY A 104 7.69 16.87 24.96
CA GLY A 104 8.54 18.05 24.73
C GLY A 104 7.95 19.27 25.46
N PRO A 105 8.78 20.26 25.83
CA PRO A 105 8.28 21.44 26.52
C PRO A 105 7.20 22.14 25.69
N ALA A 106 6.18 22.63 26.38
CA ALA A 106 5.08 23.37 25.78
C ALA A 106 5.63 24.51 24.90
N ARG A 107 5.08 24.63 23.68
CA ARG A 107 5.40 25.75 22.80
C ARG A 107 4.98 27.06 23.49
N PRO A 108 5.85 28.08 23.55
CA PRO A 108 5.42 29.38 24.05
C PRO A 108 4.30 29.92 23.15
N GLY A 109 3.31 30.54 23.80
CA GLY A 109 2.16 31.16 23.13
C GLY A 109 2.57 32.26 22.15
N PRO A 110 1.64 32.71 21.29
CA PRO A 110 1.93 33.73 20.29
C PRO A 110 2.37 35.02 20.98
N VAL A 111 3.58 35.48 20.66
CA VAL A 111 4.07 36.81 21.04
C VAL A 111 3.24 37.87 20.31
N GLU A 112 2.60 38.72 21.08
CA GLU A 112 1.85 39.88 20.60
C GLU A 112 2.82 40.81 19.84
N LYS A 113 2.59 41.01 18.54
CA LYS A 113 3.41 41.90 17.71
C LYS A 113 3.14 43.33 18.15
N VAL A 114 4.03 43.89 18.96
CA VAL A 114 4.07 45.34 19.20
C VAL A 114 4.41 46.04 17.88
N ALA A 115 3.50 46.89 17.40
CA ALA A 115 3.67 47.64 16.17
C ALA A 115 4.79 48.69 16.34
N GLY A 116 5.91 48.49 15.64
CA GLY A 116 6.95 49.52 15.47
C GLY A 116 6.59 50.52 14.36
N PRO A 117 7.10 51.76 14.42
CA PRO A 117 6.68 52.82 13.51
C PRO A 117 7.19 52.62 12.08
N ALA A 118 6.36 53.05 11.14
CA ALA A 118 6.57 52.97 9.69
C ALA A 118 7.88 53.64 9.26
N ARG A 119 8.71 52.90 8.50
CA ARG A 119 9.85 53.47 7.76
C ARG A 119 9.51 53.54 6.27
N ALA A 120 9.70 54.74 5.72
CA ALA A 120 9.43 55.12 4.34
C ALA A 120 10.18 54.23 3.33
N GLY A 121 9.51 53.86 2.24
CA GLY A 121 10.07 53.06 1.17
C GLY A 121 10.90 53.89 0.17
N PRO A 122 11.95 53.32 -0.44
CA PRO A 122 12.61 53.93 -1.57
C PRO A 122 11.93 53.61 -2.90
N ALA A 123 12.14 54.53 -3.84
CA ALA A 123 11.44 54.73 -5.10
C ALA A 123 11.50 53.57 -6.10
N ARG A 124 10.44 53.48 -6.91
CA ARG A 124 10.33 52.66 -8.12
C ARG A 124 11.40 53.09 -9.14
N VAL A 125 12.04 52.11 -9.76
CA VAL A 125 12.78 52.28 -11.01
C VAL A 125 12.21 51.31 -12.04
N ASP A 126 11.76 51.87 -13.15
CA ASP A 126 11.11 51.21 -14.27
C ASP A 126 12.13 50.61 -15.28
N GLY A 127 11.88 49.34 -15.67
CA GLY A 127 12.16 48.74 -16.99
C GLY A 127 13.59 48.26 -17.35
N PRO A 128 13.80 47.55 -18.49
CA PRO A 128 12.82 46.98 -19.43
C PRO A 128 13.05 45.49 -19.85
N SER A 129 11.94 44.92 -20.34
CA SER A 129 11.71 43.88 -21.38
C SER A 129 12.88 43.33 -22.23
N ARG A 130 12.95 41.98 -22.37
CA ARG A 130 13.11 41.18 -23.62
C ARG A 130 13.34 39.68 -23.28
N ALA A 131 12.42 38.77 -23.63
CA ALA A 131 12.32 38.00 -24.88
C ALA A 131 13.20 36.72 -24.93
N GLY A 132 12.60 35.55 -25.26
CA GLY A 132 13.35 34.43 -25.84
C GLY A 132 12.97 33.01 -25.38
N THR A 133 11.89 32.46 -25.92
CA THR A 133 11.65 31.01 -26.07
C THR A 133 12.79 30.33 -26.83
N LYS A 134 13.31 29.19 -26.33
CA LYS A 134 13.95 28.16 -27.19
C LYS A 134 13.54 26.75 -26.75
N PHE A 135 12.68 26.18 -27.57
CA PHE A 135 12.31 24.78 -27.62
C PHE A 135 13.31 24.10 -28.57
N CYS A 136 14.10 23.14 -28.09
CA CYS A 136 14.96 22.31 -28.94
C CYS A 136 14.41 20.88 -28.98
N LYS A 137 13.93 20.49 -30.15
CA LYS A 137 13.58 19.13 -30.55
C LYS A 137 14.62 18.75 -31.61
N SER A 138 15.35 17.67 -31.41
CA SER A 138 16.31 17.15 -32.39
C SER A 138 16.01 15.68 -32.67
N ALA A 139 16.19 15.34 -33.94
CA ALA A 139 15.78 14.13 -34.66
C ALA A 139 16.41 12.82 -34.19
#